data_AF-A0A6L5P2I2-F1
#
_entry.id   AF-A0A6L5P2I2-F1
#
_cell.length_a   1.000
_cell.length_b   1.000
_cell.length_c   1.000
_cell.angle_alpha   90.00
_cell.angle_beta   90.00
_cell.angle_gamma   90.00
#
_symmetry.space_group_name_H-M   'P 1'
#
loop_
_entity.id
_entity.type
_entity.pdbx_description
1 polymer ?
#
loop_
_entity_poly.entity_id
_entity_poly.type
_entity_poly.pdbx_seq_one_letter_code
_entity_poly.pdbx_strand_id
1 'polypeptide(L)'
;MDLQTKEFTYIFDTTSGKFLYFQVTLTGNPSDGEYLNNQLRIHEDELGEGKAYTGVTMTDVVAIARKKLADYVAVKDTSAQ
;
A
#
# COMPACT_ATOMS: atom_id res chain seq x y z
N MET A 1 10.53 -1.19 12.26
CA MET A 1 9.76 -0.17 11.53
C MET A 1 8.37 -0.12 12.16
N ASP A 2 8.09 0.89 12.97
CA ASP A 2 6.73 1.08 13.49
C ASP A 2 5.92 1.79 12.41
N LEU A 3 5.06 1.04 11.71
CA LEU A 3 4.21 1.56 10.64
C LEU A 3 2.75 1.38 11.00
N GLN A 4 2.02 2.49 10.95
CA GLN A 4 0.60 2.59 11.21
C GLN A 4 -0.15 2.92 9.92
N THR A 5 -1.33 2.35 9.76
CA THR A 5 -2.23 2.72 8.67
C THR A 5 -2.97 3.99 9.07
N LYS A 6 -2.69 5.09 8.38
CA LYS A 6 -3.35 6.38 8.61
C LYS A 6 -4.69 6.47 7.88
N GLU A 7 -4.73 5.98 6.64
CA GLU A 7 -5.91 6.05 5.80
C GLU A 7 -6.03 4.80 4.94
N PHE A 8 -7.26 4.35 4.74
CA PHE A 8 -7.61 3.32 3.78
C PHE A 8 -8.83 3.79 2.98
N THR A 9 -8.69 3.92 1.67
CA THR A 9 -9.72 4.48 0.79
C THR A 9 -9.93 3.59 -0.44
N TYR A 10 -11.18 3.46 -0.83
CA TYR A 10 -11.64 2.75 -2.02
C TYR A 10 -11.77 3.75 -3.17
N ILE A 11 -10.95 3.61 -4.22
CA ILE A 11 -11.01 4.53 -5.36
C ILE A 11 -11.83 3.93 -6.48
N PHE A 12 -12.84 4.67 -6.91
CA PHE A 12 -13.74 4.31 -8.00
C PHE A 12 -13.64 5.36 -9.11
N ASP A 13 -13.82 4.89 -10.34
CA ASP A 13 -14.08 5.77 -11.47
C ASP A 13 -15.49 6.36 -11.33
N THR A 14 -15.59 7.68 -11.23
CA THR A 14 -16.86 8.37 -10.96
C THR A 14 -17.82 8.38 -12.14
N THR A 15 -17.36 7.97 -13.34
CA THR A 15 -18.17 7.97 -14.56
C THR A 15 -18.74 6.59 -14.86
N SER A 16 -17.93 5.54 -14.68
CA SER A 16 -18.30 4.14 -14.93
C SER A 16 -18.70 3.37 -13.67
N GLY A 17 -18.43 3.92 -12.47
CA GLY A 17 -18.64 3.23 -11.19
C GLY A 17 -17.67 2.07 -10.94
N LYS A 18 -16.68 1.87 -11.82
CA LYS A 18 -15.72 0.77 -11.72
C LYS A 18 -14.74 1.02 -10.58
N PHE A 19 -14.49 0.01 -9.76
CA PHE A 19 -13.42 0.07 -8.77
C PHE A 19 -12.04 0.07 -9.45
N LEU A 20 -11.19 1.02 -9.09
CA LEU A 20 -9.90 1.26 -9.73
C LEU A 20 -8.74 0.66 -8.95
N TYR A 21 -8.66 0.93 -7.65
CA TYR A 21 -7.60 0.47 -6.75
C TYR A 21 -7.92 0.81 -5.28
N PHE A 22 -7.24 0.13 -4.36
CA PHE A 22 -7.19 0.59 -2.97
C PHE A 22 -6.09 1.61 -2.78
N GLN A 23 -6.38 2.63 -2.00
CA GLN A 23 -5.40 3.60 -1.55
C GLN A 23 -5.12 3.39 -0.06
N VAL A 24 -3.86 3.15 0.28
CA VAL A 24 -3.41 2.95 1.66
C VAL A 24 -2.34 3.96 1.99
N THR A 25 -2.58 4.76 3.02
CA THR A 25 -1.58 5.69 3.56
C THR A 25 -0.94 5.07 4.79
N LEU A 26 0.35 4.79 4.70
CA LEU A 26 1.17 4.29 5.81
C LEU A 26 2.01 5.42 6.37
N THR A 27 2.02 5.54 7.70
CA THR A 27 2.84 6.51 8.41
C THR A 27 3.59 5.86 9.55
N GLY A 28 4.75 6.40 9.91
CA GLY A 28 5.50 5.91 11.04
C GLY A 28 6.93 6.40 11.04
N ASN A 29 7.69 5.93 12.02
CA ASN A 29 9.08 6.33 12.19
C ASN A 29 9.97 5.10 11.97
N PRO A 30 10.60 4.96 10.79
CA PRO A 30 11.44 3.80 10.50
C PRO A 30 12.73 3.78 11.34
N SER A 31 13.28 4.96 11.64
CA SER A 31 14.52 5.18 12.39
C SER A 31 14.46 6.49 13.17
N ASP A 32 15.33 6.64 14.17
CA ASP A 32 15.32 7.75 15.13
C ASP A 32 15.47 9.10 14.40
N GLY A 33 14.37 9.86 14.35
CA GLY A 33 14.29 11.19 13.69
C GLY A 33 13.69 11.23 12.29
N GLU A 34 13.45 10.08 11.64
CA GLU A 34 12.83 10.04 10.31
C GLU A 34 11.32 9.81 10.40
N TYR A 35 10.55 10.58 9.62
CA TYR A 35 9.10 10.41 9.50
C TYR A 35 8.76 9.91 8.10
N LEU A 36 8.05 8.79 8.05
CA LEU A 36 7.50 8.25 6.83
C LEU A 36 6.01 8.60 6.75
N ASN A 37 5.61 9.11 5.59
CA ASN A 37 4.21 9.24 5.19
C ASN A 37 4.13 8.89 3.71
N ASN A 38 3.66 7.68 3.41
CA ASN A 38 3.66 7.14 2.06
C ASN A 38 2.26 6.67 1.68
N GLN A 39 1.83 7.04 0.48
CA GLN A 39 0.52 6.69 -0.06
C GLN A 39 0.71 5.69 -1.19
N LEU A 40 0.19 4.48 -0.97
CA LEU A 40 0.34 3.36 -1.88
C LEU A 40 -0.98 3.08 -2.58
N ARG A 41 -0.89 2.76 -3.87
CA ARG A 41 -2.00 2.30 -4.69
C ARG A 41 -1.82 0.81 -4.92
N ILE A 42 -2.85 0.04 -4.59
CA ILE A 42 -2.89 -1.42 -4.73
C ILE A 42 -3.94 -1.77 -5.78
N HIS A 43 -3.47 -2.24 -6.93
CA HIS A 43 -4.32 -2.70 -8.03
C HIS A 43 -4.69 -4.18 -7.87
N GLU A 44 -5.68 -4.65 -8.64
CA GLU A 44 -6.18 -6.03 -8.58
C GLU A 44 -5.08 -7.04 -8.86
N ASP A 45 -4.17 -6.74 -9.80
CA ASP A 45 -3.03 -7.60 -10.13
C ASP A 45 -2.07 -7.82 -8.95
N GLU A 46 -2.08 -6.92 -7.97
CA GLU A 46 -1.25 -7.02 -6.76
C GLU A 46 -1.92 -7.81 -5.63
N LEU A 47 -3.21 -8.16 -5.75
CA LEU A 47 -3.96 -8.91 -4.74
C LEU A 47 -3.62 -10.41 -4.74
N GLY A 48 -2.97 -10.89 -5.81
CA GLY A 48 -2.63 -12.29 -6.05
C GLY A 48 -3.61 -12.99 -7.00
N GLU A 49 -3.17 -14.08 -7.63
CA GLU A 49 -3.94 -14.81 -8.62
C GLU A 49 -5.33 -15.22 -8.10
N GLY A 50 -6.37 -14.89 -8.87
CA GLY A 50 -7.76 -15.24 -8.56
C GLY A 50 -8.43 -14.39 -7.48
N LYS A 51 -7.74 -13.39 -6.89
CA LYS A 51 -8.38 -12.47 -5.95
C LYS A 51 -8.93 -11.25 -6.68
N ALA A 52 -10.23 -11.02 -6.51
CA ALA A 52 -10.89 -9.80 -6.93
C ALA A 52 -11.05 -8.83 -5.75
N TYR A 53 -11.33 -7.56 -6.05
CA TYR A 53 -11.58 -6.53 -5.04
C TYR A 53 -12.66 -6.87 -4.01
N THR A 54 -13.62 -7.73 -4.36
CA THR A 54 -14.72 -8.18 -3.49
C THR A 54 -14.33 -9.27 -2.50
N GLY A 55 -13.19 -9.94 -2.71
CA GLY A 55 -12.73 -11.09 -1.92
C GLY A 55 -11.55 -10.80 -1.01
N VAL A 56 -11.10 -9.55 -0.93
CA VAL A 56 -9.93 -9.15 -0.12
C VAL A 56 -10.34 -8.38 1.12
N THR A 57 -9.69 -8.70 2.24
CA THR A 57 -9.90 -7.95 3.48
C THR A 57 -9.02 -6.71 3.52
N MET A 58 -9.42 -5.69 4.28
CA MET A 58 -8.58 -4.52 4.52
C MET A 58 -7.21 -4.90 5.10
N THR A 59 -7.18 -5.94 5.95
CA THR A 59 -5.94 -6.49 6.52
C THR A 59 -5.00 -7.04 5.44
N ASP A 60 -5.52 -7.78 4.47
CA ASP A 60 -4.73 -8.30 3.34
C ASP A 60 -4.15 -7.16 2.50
N VAL A 61 -4.97 -6.17 2.17
CA VAL A 61 -4.55 -5.01 1.36
C VAL A 61 -3.48 -4.19 2.10
N VAL A 62 -3.64 -3.98 3.41
CA VAL A 62 -2.63 -3.31 4.24
C VAL A 62 -1.34 -4.12 4.30
N ALA A 63 -1.40 -5.44 4.37
CA ALA A 63 -0.21 -6.29 4.33
C ALA A 63 0.54 -6.16 2.99
N ILE A 64 -0.17 -6.12 1.87
CA ILE A 64 0.39 -5.87 0.54
C ILE A 64 1.06 -4.49 0.49
N ALA A 65 0.36 -3.44 0.98
CA ALA A 65 0.91 -2.08 1.02
C ALA A 65 2.20 -2.00 1.85
N ARG A 66 2.24 -2.65 3.02
CA ARG A 66 3.45 -2.70 3.86
C ARG A 66 4.61 -3.41 3.16
N LYS A 67 4.32 -4.52 2.48
CA LYS A 67 5.33 -5.26 1.71
C LYS A 67 5.89 -4.41 0.57
N LYS A 68 5.01 -3.80 -0.24
CA LYS A 68 5.38 -2.90 -1.35
C LYS A 68 6.24 -1.73 -0.89
N LEU A 69 5.92 -1.16 0.28
CA LEU A 69 6.73 -0.11 0.90
C LEU A 69 8.11 -0.61 1.33
N ALA A 70 8.18 -1.79 1.97
CA ALA A 70 9.44 -2.40 2.37
C ALA A 70 10.34 -2.71 1.17
N ASP A 71 9.78 -3.27 0.09
CA ASP A 71 10.50 -3.50 -1.16
C ASP A 71 11.04 -2.19 -1.75
N TYR A 72 10.23 -1.12 -1.77
CA TYR A 72 10.66 0.19 -2.26
C TYR A 72 11.81 0.79 -1.44
N VAL A 73 11.78 0.63 -0.11
CA VAL A 73 12.85 1.07 0.78
C VAL A 73 14.10 0.23 0.60
N ALA A 74 13.97 -1.10 0.48
CA ALA A 74 15.10 -2.01 0.27
C ALA A 74 15.82 -1.77 -1.07
N VAL A 75 15.08 -1.45 -2.14
CA VAL A 75 15.66 -1.09 -3.44
C VAL A 75 16.47 0.21 -3.35
N LYS A 76 16.01 1.20 -2.57
CA LYS A 76 16.78 2.43 -2.36
C LYS A 76 18.09 2.19 -1.62
N ASP A 77 18.13 1.24 -0.70
CA ASP A 77 19.36 0.84 0.01
C ASP A 77 20.41 0.23 -0.94
N THR A 78 19.96 -0.52 -1.95
CA THR A 78 20.84 -1.16 -2.94
C THR A 78 21.32 -0.21 -4.04
N SER A 79 20.65 0.93 -4.25
CA SER A 79 21.02 1.92 -5.28
C SER A 79 22.12 2.89 -4.84
N ALA A 80 22.61 2.76 -3.61
CA ALA A 80 23.64 3.63 -3.01
C ALA A 80 25.03 2.98 -3.01
N GLN A 81 25.28 1.97 -3.85
CA GLN A 81 26.56 1.26 -3.94
C GLN A 81 27.32 1.55 -5.23
#